data_AF-A0A165IE90-F1
#
_entry.id   AF-A0A165IE90-F1
#
_cell.length_a   1.000
_cell.length_b   1.000
_cell.length_c   1.000
_cell.angle_alpha   90.00
_cell.angle_beta   90.00
_cell.angle_gamma   90.00
#
_symmetry.space_group_name_H-M   'P 1'
#
loop_
_entity.id
_entity.type
_entity.pdbx_description
1 polymer ?
#
loop_
_entity_poly.entity_id
_entity_poly.type
_entity_poly.pdbx_seq_one_letter_code
_entity_poly.pdbx_strand_id
1 'polypeptide(L)'
;MAQPFVSPLSLKCPVDTRHVTSTPSFKRVLVQAVLKKSPVSPRVDLTFLDKNTHGFSGADSTEICQRAGKLAIRESIKADIRRLREKGEADAMEAEEEDPVPEITQEHFEEATKFVRRSVSDADVRRYEISLRVYSQLRVLTWYTITTRHANYESRASQPRNDCEKF
;
A
#
# COMPACT_ATOMS: atom_id res chain seq x y z
N MET A 1 20.73 43.05 14.63
CA MET A 1 20.04 42.29 13.57
C MET A 1 20.53 40.86 13.61
N ALA A 2 19.79 39.95 14.24
CA ALA A 2 20.05 38.52 14.17
C ALA A 2 18.76 37.77 14.50
N GLN A 3 18.14 37.22 13.48
CA GLN A 3 17.22 36.09 13.49
C GLN A 3 17.40 35.40 12.11
N PRO A 4 17.34 34.07 12.00
CA PRO A 4 16.25 33.29 12.59
C PRO A 4 16.69 32.13 13.48
N PHE A 5 16.15 32.14 14.69
CA PHE A 5 15.88 30.96 15.49
C PHE A 5 14.92 30.06 14.69
N VAL A 6 15.43 29.01 14.06
CA VAL A 6 14.57 28.03 13.40
C VAL A 6 13.84 27.26 14.50
N SER A 7 12.57 27.62 14.71
CA SER A 7 11.71 27.03 15.74
C SER A 7 11.68 25.49 15.64
N PRO A 8 11.72 24.73 16.76
CA PRO A 8 11.72 23.27 16.76
C PRO A 8 10.46 22.60 16.22
N LEU A 9 9.47 23.37 15.75
CA LEU A 9 8.18 22.89 15.29
C LEU A 9 8.18 22.37 13.84
N SER A 10 9.28 22.48 13.09
CA SER A 10 9.36 22.05 11.69
C SER A 10 9.72 20.58 11.46
N LEU A 11 9.80 19.78 12.53
CA LEU A 11 9.97 18.31 12.49
C LEU A 11 8.68 17.55 12.86
N LYS A 12 7.53 18.21 12.73
CA LYS A 12 6.31 17.47 12.44
C LYS A 12 6.45 16.96 11.01
N CYS A 13 7.08 15.81 10.81
CA CYS A 13 6.72 14.98 9.67
C CYS A 13 5.20 14.85 9.77
N PRO A 14 4.42 15.45 8.87
CA PRO A 14 2.98 15.30 8.93
C PRO A 14 2.76 13.84 8.56
N VAL A 15 2.65 12.96 9.55
CA VAL A 15 1.84 11.75 9.39
C VAL A 15 0.43 12.31 9.41
N ASP A 16 0.05 12.81 8.25
CA ASP A 16 -1.19 13.53 8.04
C ASP A 16 -2.31 12.49 8.19
N THR A 17 -2.74 12.26 9.43
CA THR A 17 -4.01 11.62 9.77
C THR A 17 -5.17 12.56 9.41
N ARG A 18 -5.08 13.24 8.26
CA ARG A 18 -6.20 13.92 7.65
C ARG A 18 -7.25 12.86 7.40
N HIS A 19 -8.44 13.12 7.93
CA HIS A 19 -9.66 12.39 7.60
C HIS A 19 -9.73 12.18 6.08
N VAL A 20 -9.52 10.92 5.66
CA VAL A 20 -9.66 10.44 4.30
C VAL A 20 -11.17 10.32 4.03
N THR A 21 -11.87 11.43 3.85
CA THR A 21 -13.30 11.40 3.53
C THR A 21 -13.61 11.87 2.10
N SER A 22 -12.59 12.27 1.32
CA SER A 22 -12.74 12.63 -0.10
C SER A 22 -11.71 12.00 -1.06
N THR A 23 -10.73 11.24 -0.55
CA THR A 23 -9.72 10.58 -1.38
C THR A 23 -10.12 9.13 -1.69
N PRO A 24 -9.91 8.63 -2.92
CA PRO A 24 -10.17 7.23 -3.23
C PRO A 24 -9.33 6.35 -2.29
N SER A 25 -9.96 5.33 -1.71
CA SER A 25 -9.31 4.36 -0.84
C SER A 25 -8.01 3.87 -1.49
N PHE A 26 -6.93 3.77 -0.71
CA PHE A 26 -5.62 3.34 -1.23
C PHE A 26 -5.70 2.04 -2.06
N LYS A 27 -6.55 1.11 -1.64
CA LYS A 27 -6.80 -0.16 -2.37
C LYS A 27 -7.43 0.07 -3.74
N ARG A 28 -8.34 1.03 -3.91
CA ARG A 28 -8.92 1.37 -5.21
C ARG A 28 -7.83 1.85 -6.18
N VAL A 29 -6.93 2.70 -5.71
CA VAL A 29 -5.79 3.19 -6.52
C VAL A 29 -4.86 2.04 -6.89
N LEU A 30 -4.61 1.12 -5.96
CA LEU A 30 -3.79 -0.05 -6.18
C LEU A 30 -4.41 -0.99 -7.23
N VAL A 31 -5.68 -1.35 -7.07
CA VAL A 31 -6.42 -2.22 -8.00
C VAL A 31 -6.44 -1.58 -9.40
N GLN A 32 -6.73 -0.28 -9.49
CA GLN A 32 -6.63 0.44 -10.76
C GLN A 32 -5.23 0.38 -11.35
N ALA A 33 -4.17 0.55 -10.54
CA ALA A 33 -2.80 0.50 -11.01
C ALA A 33 -2.40 -0.87 -11.58
N VAL A 34 -2.85 -1.96 -10.94
CA VAL A 34 -2.59 -3.33 -11.39
C VAL A 34 -3.37 -3.63 -12.68
N LEU A 35 -4.63 -3.20 -12.75
CA LEU A 35 -5.52 -3.44 -13.88
C LEU A 35 -5.27 -2.50 -15.07
N LYS A 36 -4.35 -1.51 -14.98
CA LYS A 36 -4.02 -0.59 -16.09
C LYS A 36 -3.63 -1.27 -17.41
N LYS A 37 -3.07 -2.48 -17.33
CA LYS A 37 -2.60 -3.25 -18.49
C LYS A 37 -3.55 -4.38 -18.89
N SER A 38 -4.61 -4.59 -18.14
CA SER A 38 -5.53 -5.71 -18.34
C SER A 38 -6.92 -5.18 -18.65
N PRO A 39 -7.58 -5.67 -19.71
CA PRO A 39 -8.95 -5.29 -20.02
C PRO A 39 -9.90 -5.82 -18.93
N VAL A 40 -10.71 -4.92 -18.35
CA VAL A 40 -11.65 -5.24 -17.26
C VAL A 40 -13.04 -4.87 -17.73
N SER A 41 -14.02 -5.73 -17.44
CA SER A 41 -15.38 -5.47 -17.84
C SER A 41 -15.96 -4.27 -17.08
N PRO A 42 -16.69 -3.35 -17.75
CA PRO A 42 -17.32 -2.20 -17.09
C PRO A 42 -18.38 -2.59 -16.05
N ARG A 43 -18.81 -3.86 -16.04
CA ARG A 43 -19.72 -4.42 -15.02
C ARG A 43 -19.05 -4.65 -13.67
N VAL A 44 -17.72 -4.63 -13.58
CA VAL A 44 -16.99 -4.87 -12.33
C VAL A 44 -16.96 -3.59 -11.49
N ASP A 45 -17.69 -3.58 -10.37
CA ASP A 45 -17.59 -2.49 -9.39
C ASP A 45 -16.38 -2.67 -8.46
N LEU A 46 -15.33 -1.89 -8.72
CA LEU A 46 -14.12 -1.84 -7.88
C LEU A 46 -14.40 -1.32 -6.46
N THR A 47 -15.50 -0.57 -6.28
CA THR A 47 -15.92 -0.03 -4.98
C THR A 47 -16.48 -1.14 -4.10
N PHE A 48 -17.19 -2.10 -4.70
CA PHE A 48 -17.70 -3.28 -4.01
C PHE A 48 -16.56 -4.21 -3.58
N LEU A 49 -15.55 -4.41 -4.44
CA LEU A 49 -14.33 -5.15 -4.10
C LEU A 49 -13.58 -4.55 -2.90
N ASP A 50 -13.45 -3.23 -2.85
CA ASP A 50 -12.80 -2.54 -1.73
C ASP A 50 -13.52 -2.75 -0.39
N LYS A 51 -14.87 -2.74 -0.41
CA LYS A 51 -15.70 -3.00 0.77
C LYS A 51 -15.58 -4.44 1.26
N ASN A 52 -15.51 -5.41 0.36
CA ASN A 52 -15.44 -6.84 0.70
C ASN A 52 -14.04 -7.33 1.09
N THR A 53 -13.00 -6.54 0.84
CA THR A 53 -11.60 -6.90 1.12
C THR A 53 -11.06 -6.21 2.38
N HIS A 54 -11.89 -6.05 3.42
CA HIS A 54 -11.43 -5.49 4.70
C HIS A 54 -10.31 -6.34 5.33
N GLY A 55 -9.24 -5.69 5.80
CA GLY A 55 -8.07 -6.36 6.40
C GLY A 55 -7.07 -6.95 5.39
N PHE A 56 -7.36 -6.92 4.09
CA PHE A 56 -6.39 -7.33 3.07
C PHE A 56 -5.25 -6.32 2.97
N SER A 57 -4.03 -6.83 2.84
CA SER A 57 -2.86 -6.02 2.53
C SER A 57 -2.90 -5.56 1.06
N GLY A 58 -2.06 -4.58 0.72
CA GLY A 58 -1.82 -4.21 -0.68
C GLY A 58 -1.23 -5.38 -1.47
N ALA A 59 -0.44 -6.25 -0.84
CA ALA A 59 0.05 -7.47 -1.48
C ALA A 59 -1.10 -8.41 -1.86
N ASP A 60 -2.01 -8.70 -0.91
CA ASP A 60 -3.14 -9.60 -1.12
C ASP A 60 -4.09 -9.07 -2.22
N SER A 61 -4.34 -7.76 -2.23
CA SER A 61 -5.18 -7.12 -3.25
C SER A 61 -4.57 -7.23 -4.66
N THR A 62 -3.24 -7.17 -4.74
CA THR A 62 -2.50 -7.38 -5.99
C THR A 62 -2.58 -8.85 -6.43
N GLU A 63 -2.48 -9.78 -5.48
CA GLU A 63 -2.62 -11.22 -5.75
C GLU A 63 -4.01 -11.56 -6.30
N ILE A 64 -5.08 -10.98 -5.74
CA ILE A 64 -6.46 -11.15 -6.26
C ILE A 64 -6.52 -10.74 -7.74
N CYS A 65 -6.01 -9.55 -8.07
CA CYS A 65 -6.05 -9.03 -9.44
C CYS A 65 -5.25 -9.91 -10.41
N GLN A 66 -4.05 -10.33 -10.02
CA GLN A 66 -3.22 -11.22 -10.83
C GLN A 66 -3.86 -12.60 -11.03
N ARG A 67 -4.51 -13.13 -9.98
CA ARG A 67 -5.19 -14.43 -10.04
C ARG A 67 -6.44 -14.37 -10.91
N ALA A 68 -7.22 -13.30 -10.83
CA ALA A 68 -8.37 -13.05 -11.69
C ALA A 68 -7.93 -12.99 -13.17
N GLY A 69 -6.84 -12.28 -13.49
CA GLY A 69 -6.27 -12.27 -14.84
C GLY A 69 -5.85 -13.66 -15.33
N LYS A 70 -5.22 -14.47 -14.47
CA LYS A 70 -4.87 -15.87 -14.82
C LYS A 70 -6.10 -16.76 -15.03
N LEU A 71 -7.20 -16.52 -14.33
CA LEU A 71 -8.45 -17.26 -14.52
C LEU A 71 -9.09 -16.91 -15.86
N ALA A 72 -9.14 -15.62 -16.22
CA ALA A 72 -9.61 -15.15 -17.52
C ALA A 72 -8.83 -15.80 -18.68
N ILE A 73 -7.49 -15.80 -18.60
CA ILE A 73 -6.63 -16.43 -19.61
C ILE A 73 -6.91 -17.94 -19.72
N ARG A 74 -7.07 -18.64 -18.58
CA ARG A 74 -7.40 -20.07 -18.61
C ARG A 74 -8.76 -20.36 -19.24
N GLU A 75 -9.72 -19.45 -19.08
CA GLU A 75 -11.05 -19.60 -19.66
C GLU A 75 -11.05 -19.34 -21.16
N SER A 76 -10.37 -18.29 -21.61
CA SER A 76 -10.10 -18.01 -23.04
C SER A 76 -9.53 -19.24 -23.75
N ILE A 77 -8.44 -19.81 -23.24
CA ILE A 77 -7.81 -21.01 -23.83
C ILE A 77 -8.77 -22.20 -23.88
N LYS A 78 -9.58 -22.41 -22.83
CA LYS A 78 -10.56 -23.51 -22.80
C LYS A 78 -11.69 -23.30 -23.81
N ALA A 79 -12.14 -22.05 -23.99
CA ALA A 79 -13.15 -21.70 -24.97
C ALA A 79 -12.63 -21.91 -26.39
N ASP A 80 -11.39 -21.52 -26.68
CA ASP A 80 -10.74 -21.73 -27.97
C ASP A 80 -10.64 -23.20 -28.35
N ILE A 81 -10.15 -24.05 -27.41
CA ILE A 81 -10.05 -25.50 -27.63
C ILE A 81 -11.42 -26.12 -27.91
N ARG A 82 -12.47 -25.68 -27.20
CA ARG A 82 -13.84 -26.16 -27.43
C ARG A 82 -14.32 -25.77 -28.83
N ARG A 83 -14.10 -24.52 -29.25
CA ARG A 83 -14.48 -24.01 -30.56
C ARG A 83 -13.79 -24.76 -31.70
N LEU A 84 -12.49 -25.04 -31.55
CA LEU A 84 -11.72 -25.83 -32.52
C LEU A 84 -12.26 -27.26 -32.63
N ARG A 85 -12.63 -27.88 -31.51
CA ARG A 85 -13.22 -29.22 -31.49
C ARG A 85 -14.60 -29.29 -32.15
N GLU A 86 -15.38 -28.23 -32.06
CA GLU A 86 -16.73 -28.15 -32.64
C GLU A 86 -16.73 -27.83 -34.13
N LYS A 87 -15.74 -27.07 -34.64
CA LYS A 87 -15.65 -26.67 -36.05
C LYS A 87 -14.96 -27.70 -36.97
N GLY A 88 -14.21 -28.66 -36.43
CA GLY A 88 -13.50 -29.68 -37.22
C GLY A 88 -12.28 -29.14 -37.98
N GLU A 89 -11.30 -30.00 -38.23
CA GLU A 89 -9.95 -29.66 -38.72
C GLU A 89 -9.87 -29.06 -40.14
N ALA A 90 -11.00 -28.87 -40.85
CA ALA A 90 -11.02 -28.53 -42.27
C ALA A 90 -10.86 -27.03 -42.60
N ASP A 91 -11.13 -26.12 -41.67
CA ASP A 91 -10.99 -24.65 -41.86
C ASP A 91 -9.90 -24.05 -40.95
N ALA A 92 -8.86 -24.82 -40.62
CA ALA A 92 -7.93 -24.49 -39.55
C ALA A 92 -6.84 -23.43 -39.88
N MET A 93 -6.91 -22.73 -41.02
CA MET A 93 -5.78 -21.89 -41.48
C MET A 93 -6.03 -20.40 -41.75
N GLU A 94 -7.26 -19.88 -41.68
CA GLU A 94 -7.50 -18.44 -41.90
C GLU A 94 -8.65 -17.91 -41.04
N ALA A 95 -8.34 -17.49 -39.81
CA ALA A 95 -9.13 -16.52 -39.06
C ALA A 95 -8.28 -15.96 -37.90
N GLU A 96 -7.64 -14.82 -38.12
CA GLU A 96 -7.29 -13.91 -37.01
C GLU A 96 -8.62 -13.43 -36.39
N GLU A 97 -9.27 -14.20 -35.53
CA GLU A 97 -10.59 -13.78 -35.03
C GLU A 97 -10.74 -13.95 -33.52
N GLU A 98 -10.48 -12.80 -32.87
CA GLU A 98 -10.98 -12.33 -31.57
C GLU A 98 -10.94 -13.31 -30.41
N ASP A 99 -10.01 -13.05 -29.48
CA ASP A 99 -9.95 -13.69 -28.17
C ASP A 99 -11.36 -13.67 -27.52
N PRO A 100 -11.99 -14.83 -27.32
CA PRO A 100 -13.39 -14.93 -26.92
C PRO A 100 -13.64 -14.47 -25.48
N VAL A 101 -12.59 -14.24 -24.67
CA VAL A 101 -12.72 -13.66 -23.33
C VAL A 101 -11.80 -12.43 -23.23
N PRO A 102 -12.17 -11.32 -23.89
CA PRO A 102 -11.32 -10.14 -23.95
C PRO A 102 -11.34 -9.35 -22.64
N GLU A 103 -12.20 -9.66 -21.67
CA GLU A 103 -12.37 -8.86 -20.45
C GLU A 103 -12.41 -9.73 -19.19
N ILE A 104 -11.77 -9.24 -18.13
CA ILE A 104 -11.89 -9.84 -16.80
C ILE A 104 -13.29 -9.53 -16.25
N THR A 105 -14.10 -10.58 -16.04
CA THR A 105 -15.45 -10.50 -15.46
C THR A 105 -15.44 -10.57 -13.93
N GLN A 106 -16.59 -10.28 -13.31
CA GLN A 106 -16.77 -10.35 -11.85
C GLN A 106 -16.57 -11.78 -11.32
N GLU A 107 -16.97 -12.80 -12.08
CA GLU A 107 -16.85 -14.22 -11.68
C GLU A 107 -15.39 -14.62 -11.42
N HIS A 108 -14.45 -14.10 -12.22
CA HIS A 108 -13.03 -14.35 -12.01
C HIS A 108 -12.51 -13.72 -10.71
N PHE A 109 -13.02 -12.54 -10.33
CA PHE A 109 -12.66 -11.89 -9.07
C PHE A 109 -13.25 -12.63 -7.86
N GLU A 110 -14.48 -13.11 -7.96
CA GLU A 110 -15.12 -13.91 -6.92
C GLU A 110 -14.36 -15.22 -6.69
N GLU A 111 -14.00 -15.92 -7.77
CA GLU A 111 -13.22 -17.15 -7.67
C GLU A 111 -11.80 -16.86 -7.16
N ALA A 112 -11.16 -15.78 -7.60
CA ALA A 112 -9.86 -15.37 -7.07
C ALA A 112 -9.91 -15.11 -5.55
N THR A 113 -10.95 -14.41 -5.07
CA THR A 113 -11.10 -14.02 -3.67
C THR A 113 -11.24 -15.23 -2.74
N LYS A 114 -11.87 -16.32 -3.20
CA LYS A 114 -11.99 -17.57 -2.41
C LYS A 114 -10.64 -18.22 -2.07
N PHE A 115 -9.66 -18.07 -2.95
CA PHE A 115 -8.35 -18.72 -2.78
C PHE A 115 -7.32 -17.83 -2.08
N VAL A 116 -7.47 -16.51 -2.16
CA VAL A 116 -6.50 -15.59 -1.57
C VAL A 116 -6.66 -15.60 -0.05
N ARG A 117 -5.53 -15.75 0.65
CA ARG A 117 -5.47 -15.68 2.09
C ARG A 117 -5.02 -14.29 2.51
N ARG A 118 -5.55 -13.83 3.64
CA ARG A 118 -5.08 -12.61 4.29
C ARG A 118 -3.67 -12.86 4.84
N SER A 119 -2.68 -12.15 4.32
CA SER A 119 -1.28 -12.34 4.74
C SER A 119 -1.00 -11.73 6.12
N VAL A 120 -1.73 -10.67 6.48
CA VAL A 120 -1.54 -9.94 7.74
C VAL A 120 -2.71 -10.20 8.68
N SER A 121 -2.41 -10.70 9.88
CA SER A 121 -3.39 -10.94 10.92
C SER A 121 -3.67 -9.68 11.74
N ASP A 122 -4.87 -9.58 12.32
CA ASP A 122 -5.23 -8.42 13.16
C ASP A 122 -4.38 -8.36 14.45
N ALA A 123 -3.85 -9.52 14.89
CA ALA A 123 -2.91 -9.57 16.00
C ALA A 123 -1.57 -8.91 15.64
N ASP A 124 -1.08 -9.13 14.42
CA ASP A 124 0.14 -8.48 13.92
C ASP A 124 -0.05 -6.98 13.80
N VAL A 125 -1.16 -6.53 13.21
CA VAL A 125 -1.50 -5.10 13.10
C VAL A 125 -1.46 -4.44 14.48
N ARG A 126 -2.14 -5.02 15.48
CA ARG A 126 -2.14 -4.50 16.86
C ARG A 126 -0.75 -4.46 17.49
N ARG A 127 0.06 -5.50 17.31
CA ARG A 127 1.45 -5.53 17.82
C ARG A 127 2.30 -4.44 17.20
N TYR A 128 2.16 -4.22 15.89
CA TYR A 128 2.85 -3.15 15.19
C TYR A 128 2.37 -1.76 15.63
N GLU A 129 1.07 -1.56 15.85
CA GLU A 129 0.53 -0.28 16.36
C GLU A 129 1.11 0.10 17.73
N ILE A 130 1.14 -0.86 18.66
CA ILE A 130 1.74 -0.66 19.99
C ILE A 130 3.22 -0.32 19.86
N SER A 131 3.93 -1.06 19.02
CA SER A 131 5.36 -0.84 18.79
C SER A 131 5.61 0.56 18.23
N LEU A 132 4.86 0.98 17.20
CA LEU A 132 4.96 2.32 16.61
C LEU A 132 4.69 3.43 17.63
N ARG A 133 3.71 3.24 18.51
CA ARG A 133 3.42 4.20 19.60
C ARG A 133 4.60 4.33 20.55
N VAL A 134 5.17 3.22 21.00
CA VAL A 134 6.36 3.23 21.87
C VAL A 134 7.55 3.89 21.18
N TYR A 135 7.84 3.52 19.93
CA TYR A 135 8.93 4.13 19.15
C TYR A 135 8.75 5.64 18.96
N SER A 136 7.52 6.10 18.73
CA SER A 136 7.23 7.54 18.58
C SER A 136 7.51 8.32 19.88
N GLN A 137 7.13 7.75 21.03
CA GLN A 137 7.40 8.35 22.34
C GLN A 137 8.89 8.37 22.66
N LEU A 138 9.58 7.25 22.40
CA LEU A 138 11.03 7.16 22.57
C LEU A 138 11.78 8.18 21.70
N ARG A 139 11.34 8.42 20.45
CA ARG A 139 11.92 9.47 19.60
C ARG A 139 11.78 10.87 20.18
N VAL A 140 10.65 11.18 20.81
CA VAL A 140 10.43 12.48 21.47
C VAL A 140 11.32 12.61 22.70
N LEU A 141 11.42 11.55 23.52
CA LEU A 141 12.23 11.55 24.75
C LEU A 141 13.73 11.62 24.46
N THR A 142 14.22 10.89 23.45
CA THR A 142 15.63 10.98 23.03
C THR A 142 15.94 12.36 22.46
N TRP A 143 15.05 12.93 21.64
CA TRP A 143 15.23 14.29 21.14
C TRP A 143 15.25 15.35 22.26
N TYR A 144 14.33 15.25 23.24
CA TYR A 144 14.27 16.17 24.38
C TYR A 144 15.52 16.08 25.27
N THR A 145 16.00 14.86 25.56
CA THR A 145 17.20 14.66 26.38
C THR A 145 18.47 15.14 25.68
N ILE A 146 18.60 14.95 24.37
CA ILE A 146 19.76 15.42 23.58
C ILE A 146 19.79 16.95 23.54
N THR A 147 18.67 17.60 23.24
CA THR A 147 18.58 19.07 23.20
C THR A 147 18.82 19.69 24.56
N THR A 148 18.28 19.11 25.64
CA THR A 148 18.51 19.57 27.01
C THR A 148 19.97 19.38 27.45
N ARG A 149 20.62 18.28 27.05
CA ARG A 149 22.06 18.08 27.30
C ARG A 149 22.92 19.08 26.53
N HIS A 150 22.57 19.40 25.28
CA HIS A 150 23.28 20.41 24.50
C HIS A 150 23.19 21.80 25.14
N ALA A 151 21.99 22.22 25.53
CA ALA A 151 21.78 23.51 26.22
C ALA A 151 22.54 23.60 27.56
N ASN A 152 22.58 22.50 28.32
CA ASN A 152 23.37 22.43 29.56
C ASN A 152 24.88 22.44 29.31
N TYR A 153 25.38 21.86 28.21
CA TYR A 153 26.79 21.94 27.83
C TYR A 153 27.19 23.38 27.46
N GLU A 154 26.40 24.07 26.65
CA GLU A 154 26.63 25.49 26.30
C GLU A 154 26.57 26.42 27.53
N SER A 155 25.63 26.17 28.44
CA SER A 155 25.52 26.95 29.69
C SER A 155 26.70 26.75 30.62
N ARG A 156 27.33 25.56 30.61
CA ARG A 156 28.52 25.23 31.42
C ARG A 156 29.82 25.66 30.75
N ALA A 157 29.88 25.70 29.43
CA ALA A 157 31.01 26.21 28.66
C ALA A 157 31.14 27.74 28.70
N SER A 158 30.04 28.44 29.00
CA SER A 158 29.99 29.91 29.14
C SER A 158 30.21 30.41 30.57
N GLN A 159 30.30 29.52 31.56
CA GLN A 159 30.75 29.90 32.90
C GLN A 159 32.25 30.23 32.89
N PRO A 160 32.68 31.40 33.41
CA PRO A 160 34.09 31.74 33.46
C PRO A 160 34.85 30.72 34.32
N ARG A 161 36.01 30.25 33.83
CA ARG A 161 36.92 29.47 34.66
C ARG A 161 37.52 30.43 35.70
N ASN A 162 37.11 30.30 36.95
CA ASN A 162 37.79 30.96 38.06
C ASN A 162 39.10 30.20 38.38
N ASP A 163 40.05 30.25 37.44
CA ASP A 163 41.40 29.76 37.62
C ASP A 163 42.33 30.99 37.67
N CYS A 164 42.36 31.71 38.80
CA CYS A 164 43.50 32.51 39.29
C CYS A 164 43.08 33.42 40.46
N GLU A 165 42.93 32.88 41.67
CA GLU A 165 43.17 33.64 42.91
C GLU A 165 43.76 32.71 43.97
N LYS A 166 45.05 32.41 43.82
CA LYS A 166 45.96 32.04 44.92
C LYS A 166 47.37 32.51 44.56
N PHE A 167 47.68 33.75 44.91
CA PHE A 167 49.03 34.22 45.24
C PHE A 167 48.92 35.11 46.46
#